data_AF-A0A946GC20-F1
#
_entry.id   AF-A0A946GC20-F1
#
_cell.length_a   1.000
_cell.length_b   1.000
_cell.length_c   1.000
_cell.angle_alpha   90.00
_cell.angle_beta   90.00
_cell.angle_gamma   90.00
#
_symmetry.space_group_name_H-M   'P 1'
#
loop_
_entity.id
_entity.type
_entity.pdbx_description
1 polymer ?
#
loop_
_entity_poly.entity_id
_entity_poly.type
_entity_poly.pdbx_seq_one_letter_code
_entity_poly.pdbx_strand_id
1 'polypeptide(L)' 'MSSPPKSDVSVLQVSFGALFADDRCANIFEALVGTLRAAKKRKVIHFEGEMLLQGVHDDVDVVLLD' A
#
# COMPACT_ATOMS: atom_id res chain seq x y z
N MET A 1 -23.42 1.91 -24.97
CA MET A 1 -22.12 1.29 -24.67
C MET A 1 -21.07 2.39 -24.76
N SER A 2 -20.74 3.00 -23.62
CA SER A 2 -19.68 4.01 -23.55
C SER A 2 -18.95 3.78 -22.25
N SER A 3 -17.97 2.88 -22.28
CA SER A 3 -17.01 2.72 -21.19
C SER A 3 -16.23 4.03 -21.06
N PRO A 4 -16.13 4.64 -19.87
CA PRO A 4 -15.32 5.82 -19.70
C PRO A 4 -13.82 5.47 -19.92
N PRO A 5 -13.03 6.46 -20.37
CA PRO A 5 -11.61 6.25 -20.69
C PRO A 5 -10.87 5.85 -19.42
N LYS A 6 -10.11 4.75 -19.48
CA LYS A 6 -9.10 4.43 -18.47
C LYS A 6 -8.03 5.49 -18.60
N SER A 7 -8.13 6.54 -17.78
CA SER A 7 -7.10 7.56 -17.68
C SER A 7 -5.78 6.87 -17.33
N ASP A 8 -4.80 6.98 -18.23
CA ASP A 8 -3.38 6.67 -18.02
C ASP A 8 -2.78 7.56 -16.92
N VAL A 9 -3.23 7.36 -15.69
CA VAL A 9 -2.49 7.80 -14.50
C VAL A 9 -1.60 6.63 -14.15
N SER A 10 -0.27 6.81 -14.23
CA SER A 10 0.68 5.85 -13.69
C SER A 10 0.56 5.84 -12.16
N VAL A 11 -0.50 5.19 -11.66
CA VAL A 11 -0.76 5.04 -10.24
C VAL A 11 0.35 4.14 -9.68
N LEU A 12 1.23 4.72 -8.86
CA LEU A 12 2.25 3.95 -8.18
C LEU A 12 1.57 3.16 -7.06
N GLN A 13 1.42 1.85 -7.28
CA GLN A 13 0.85 0.92 -6.33
C GLN A 13 1.73 -0.32 -6.15
N VAL A 14 1.68 -0.90 -4.95
CA VAL A 14 2.39 -2.13 -4.62
C VAL A 14 1.59 -2.91 -3.57
N SER A 15 1.54 -4.23 -3.66
CA SER A 15 0.86 -5.06 -2.67
C SER A 15 1.62 -5.07 -1.34
N PHE A 16 0.87 -5.08 -0.24
CA PHE A 16 1.45 -5.10 1.11
C PHE A 16 2.33 -6.33 1.31
N GLY A 17 1.92 -7.49 0.80
CA GLY A 17 2.69 -8.73 0.85
C GLY A 17 4.03 -8.59 0.12
N ALA A 18 4.09 -7.92 -1.03
CA ALA A 18 5.35 -7.67 -1.74
C ALA A 18 6.28 -6.71 -0.97
N LEU A 19 5.72 -5.70 -0.28
CA LEU A 19 6.49 -4.81 0.60
C LEU A 19 7.02 -5.53 1.84
N PHE A 20 6.26 -6.48 2.38
CA PHE A 20 6.57 -7.20 3.61
C PHE A 20 7.47 -8.42 3.39
N ALA A 21 7.33 -9.09 2.24
CA ALA A 21 8.08 -10.30 1.87
C ALA A 21 9.49 -10.03 1.32
N ASP A 22 9.88 -8.77 1.07
CA ASP A 22 11.28 -8.44 0.85
C ASP A 22 12.02 -8.58 2.19
N ASP A 23 12.79 -9.66 2.34
CA ASP A 23 13.59 -10.01 3.52
C ASP A 23 14.53 -8.88 3.98
N ARG A 24 14.83 -7.90 3.11
CA ARG A 24 15.57 -6.69 3.49
C ARG A 24 14.73 -5.71 4.31
N CYS A 25 13.40 -5.66 4.12
CA CYS A 25 12.50 -4.73 4.82
C CYS A 25 11.95 -5.29 6.14
N ALA A 26 11.69 -6.61 6.20
CA ALA A 26 11.17 -7.28 7.40
C ALA A 26 12.04 -7.06 8.66
N ASN A 27 13.34 -6.85 8.48
CA ASN A 27 14.31 -6.58 9.57
C ASN A 27 14.70 -5.09 9.74
N ILE A 28 14.34 -4.20 8.80
CA ILE A 28 14.72 -2.77 8.85
C ILE A 28 13.63 -1.93 9.52
N PHE A 29 12.37 -2.31 9.39
CA PHE A 29 11.26 -1.57 9.96
C PHE A 29 10.49 -2.40 10.98
N GLU A 30 10.96 -2.38 12.22
CA GLU A 30 10.22 -2.83 13.42
C GLU A 30 8.79 -2.23 13.47
N ALA A 31 8.57 -1.10 12.77
CA ALA A 31 7.31 -0.39 12.65
C ALA A 31 6.88 -0.09 11.19
N LEU A 32 7.06 -1.00 10.21
CA LEU A 32 6.61 -0.77 8.82
C LEU A 32 5.12 -0.38 8.76
N VAL A 33 4.28 -1.13 9.49
CA VAL A 33 2.85 -0.86 9.64
C VAL A 33 2.61 0.52 10.29
N GLY A 34 3.46 0.93 11.24
CA GLY A 34 3.40 2.25 11.87
C GLY A 34 3.69 3.39 10.90
N THR A 35 4.69 3.23 10.04
CA THR A 35 5.04 4.19 8.98
C THR A 35 3.91 4.31 7.96
N LEU A 36 3.37 3.19 7.47
CA LEU A 36 2.24 3.19 6.53
C LEU A 36 1.00 3.85 7.15
N ARG A 37 0.71 3.58 8.43
CA ARG A 37 -0.40 4.23 9.15
C ARG A 37 -0.21 5.74 9.25
N ALA A 38 1.00 6.20 9.54
CA ALA A 38 1.32 7.62 9.59
C ALA A 38 1.21 8.29 8.20
N ALA A 39 1.69 7.63 7.14
CA ALA A 39 1.58 8.11 5.76
C ALA A 39 0.11 8.19 5.30
N LYS A 40 -0.71 7.20 5.62
CA LYS A 40 -2.16 7.22 5.36
C LYS A 40 -2.85 8.35 6.11
N LYS A 41 -2.49 8.58 7.38
CA LYS A 41 -3.02 9.71 8.16
C LYS A 41 -2.63 11.07 7.56
N ARG A 42 -1.47 11.15 6.92
CA ARG A 42 -1.00 12.33 6.17
C ARG A 42 -1.56 12.42 4.75
N LYS A 43 -2.40 11.46 4.33
CA LYS A 43 -2.99 11.36 2.98
C LYS A 43 -1.95 11.26 1.85
N VAL A 44 -0.78 10.71 2.15
CA VAL A 44 0.28 10.43 1.17
C VAL A 44 0.07 9.08 0.49
N ILE A 45 -0.60 8.14 1.19
CA ILE A 45 -0.93 6.83 0.64
C ILE A 45 -2.36 6.43 0.98
N HIS A 46 -2.90 5.50 0.20
CA HIS A 46 -4.17 4.83 0.42
C HIS A 46 -3.99 3.31 0.43
N PHE A 47 -4.76 2.62 1.24
CA PHE A 47 -4.91 1.17 1.22
C PHE A 47 -6.25 0.83 1.86
N GLU A 48 -6.83 -0.31 1.53
CA GLU A 48 -8.11 -0.75 2.06
C GLU A 48 -7.99 -1.21 3.53
N GLY A 49 -8.98 -0.87 4.37
CA GLY A 49 -8.99 -1.22 5.79
C GLY A 49 -8.29 -0.22 6.72
N GLU A 50 -8.38 -0.44 8.04
CA GLU A 50 -7.78 0.46 9.04
C GLU A 50 -6.32 0.15 9.36
N MET A 51 -5.93 -1.13 9.24
CA MET A 51 -4.58 -1.64 9.53
C MET A 51 -4.25 -2.79 8.58
N LEU A 52 -2.95 -3.03 8.37
CA LEU A 52 -2.42 -4.11 7.57
C LEU A 52 -1.73 -5.12 8.50
N LEU A 53 -2.11 -6.39 8.36
CA LEU A 53 -1.58 -7.52 9.11
C LEU A 53 -0.98 -8.51 8.10
N GLN A 54 0.26 -8.95 8.37
CA GLN A 54 0.96 -9.93 7.53
C GLN A 54 0.14 -11.22 7.41
N GLY A 55 0.12 -11.80 6.22
CA GLY A 55 -0.61 -13.03 5.89
C GLY A 55 -2.10 -12.82 5.63
N VAL A 56 -2.73 -11.80 6.23
CA VAL A 56 -4.15 -11.49 6.01
C VAL A 56 -4.33 -10.45 4.91
N HIS A 57 -3.45 -9.45 4.85
CA HIS A 57 -3.56 -8.32 3.95
C HIS A 57 -2.49 -8.32 2.86
N ASP A 58 -1.85 -9.45 2.60
CA ASP A 58 -0.74 -9.54 1.65
C ASP A 58 -1.15 -9.12 0.23
N ASP A 59 -2.42 -9.34 -0.13
CA ASP A 59 -3.00 -8.96 -1.42
C ASP A 59 -3.56 -7.53 -1.44
N VAL A 60 -3.46 -6.76 -0.35
CA VAL A 60 -3.96 -5.37 -0.32
C VAL A 60 -2.98 -4.44 -1.03
N ASP A 61 -3.48 -3.70 -2.01
CA ASP A 61 -2.70 -2.67 -2.70
C ASP A 61 -2.52 -1.42 -1.83
N VAL A 62 -1.26 -1.01 -1.69
CA VAL A 62 -0.86 0.29 -1.16
C VAL A 62 -0.62 1.23 -2.33
N VAL A 63 -1.43 2.27 -2.42
CA VAL A 63 -1.47 3.23 -3.52
C VAL A 63 -0.89 4.56 -3.04
N LEU A 64 0.06 5.12 -3.79
CA LEU A 64 0.56 6.47 -3.54
C LEU A 64 -0.49 7.50 -3.99
N LEU A 65 -0.79 8.45 -3.09
CA LEU A 65 -1.64 9.60 -3.37
C LEU A 65 -0.71 10.80 -3.61
N ASP A 66 -0.80 11.39 -4.81
CA ASP A 66 -0.10 12.62 -5.20
C ASP A 66 -0.94 13.85 -4.85
#